data_AF-A0A455T007-F1
#
_entry.id   AF-A0A455T007-F1
#
_cell.length_a   1.000
_cell.length_b   1.000
_cell.length_c   1.000
_cell.angle_alpha   90.00
_cell.angle_beta   90.00
_cell.angle_gamma   90.00
#
_symmetry.space_group_name_H-M   'P 1'
#
loop_
_entity.id
_entity.type
_entity.pdbx_description
1 polymer ?
#
loop_
_entity_poly.entity_id
_entity_poly.type
_entity_poly.pdbx_seq_one_letter_code
_entity_poly.pdbx_strand_id
1 'polypeptide(L)'
;MAGSSQSAGDRPDSWPRRNWAFAEYELGPGQRGTLVAESSLRDLPGTVPTPAPEARYFFPIRLAHTVGTALHEADAEDKLLNELARRFNPRREPVCSVKARVHLYSERQPCSACEDLIRQFRRMFPHVELTVNYDFEPVF
;
A
#
# COMPACT_ATOMS: atom_id res chain seq x y z
N MET A 1 -14.59 27.29 -41.88
CA MET A 1 -14.75 26.12 -41.01
C MET A 1 -13.37 25.77 -40.48
N ALA A 2 -13.06 26.18 -39.25
CA ALA A 2 -11.80 25.87 -38.58
C ALA A 2 -12.13 24.98 -37.38
N GLY A 3 -11.59 23.78 -37.38
CA GLY A 3 -11.77 22.80 -36.31
C GLY A 3 -10.95 23.20 -35.08
N SER A 4 -11.62 23.25 -33.93
CA SER A 4 -10.96 23.40 -32.64
C SER A 4 -10.54 22.02 -32.14
N SER A 5 -9.25 21.69 -32.29
CA SER A 5 -8.61 20.62 -31.54
C SER A 5 -8.57 21.02 -30.06
N GLN A 6 -9.31 20.32 -29.21
CA GLN A 6 -9.19 20.46 -27.75
C GLN A 6 -7.86 19.82 -27.35
N SER A 7 -6.87 20.66 -27.05
CA SER A 7 -5.66 20.25 -26.35
C SER A 7 -6.05 19.66 -25.00
N ALA A 8 -5.70 18.39 -24.78
CA ALA A 8 -5.77 17.74 -23.48
C ALA A 8 -5.07 18.64 -22.46
N GLY A 9 -5.81 19.08 -21.44
CA GLY A 9 -5.33 20.05 -20.46
C GLY A 9 -4.05 19.59 -19.78
N ASP A 10 -3.01 20.41 -19.91
CA ASP A 10 -1.79 20.31 -19.13
C ASP A 10 -2.15 20.26 -17.63
N ARG A 11 -1.74 19.17 -16.97
CA ARG A 11 -1.91 19.04 -15.52
C ARG A 11 -0.83 19.91 -14.86
N PRO A 12 -1.19 20.83 -13.94
CA PRO A 12 -0.20 21.64 -13.25
C PRO A 12 0.69 20.78 -12.34
N ASP A 13 2.01 20.95 -12.45
CA ASP A 13 3.08 20.27 -11.70
C ASP A 13 3.00 20.41 -10.16
N SER A 14 2.01 21.14 -9.65
CA SER A 14 1.80 21.43 -8.23
C SER A 14 0.92 20.41 -7.51
N TRP A 15 0.36 19.41 -8.20
CA TRP A 15 -0.38 18.33 -7.53
C TRP A 15 0.64 17.31 -7.01
N PRO A 16 0.65 16.99 -5.70
CA PRO A 16 1.55 15.95 -5.21
C PRO A 16 1.25 14.66 -5.97
N ARG A 17 2.24 14.16 -6.72
CA ARG A 17 2.12 12.89 -7.45
C ARG A 17 1.73 11.82 -6.44
N ARG A 18 0.58 11.19 -6.68
CA ARG A 18 0.09 10.08 -5.87
C ARG A 18 1.05 8.91 -6.02
N ASN A 19 1.38 8.27 -4.92
CA ASN A 19 2.19 7.06 -4.93
C ASN A 19 1.34 5.86 -5.35
N TRP A 20 1.81 5.05 -6.29
CA TRP A 20 1.25 3.72 -6.53
C TRP A 20 2.14 2.65 -5.92
N ALA A 21 1.49 1.60 -5.44
CA ALA A 21 2.18 0.40 -5.02
C ALA A 21 1.45 -0.85 -5.50
N PHE A 22 2.21 -1.91 -5.67
CA PHE A 22 1.76 -3.21 -6.14
C PHE A 22 2.34 -4.29 -5.24
N ALA A 23 1.58 -5.34 -4.96
CA ALA A 23 2.06 -6.49 -4.21
C ALA A 23 1.69 -7.79 -4.91
N GLU A 24 2.67 -8.69 -5.01
CA GLU A 24 2.47 -10.10 -5.35
C GLU A 24 2.60 -10.93 -4.10
N TYR A 25 1.74 -11.94 -3.95
CA TYR A 25 1.87 -12.86 -2.84
C TYR A 25 1.63 -14.32 -3.24
N GLU A 26 2.24 -15.21 -2.47
CA GLU A 26 1.98 -16.64 -2.46
C GLU A 26 1.81 -17.09 -1.02
N LEU A 27 0.58 -17.44 -0.62
CA LEU A 27 0.22 -17.97 0.69
C LEU A 27 0.13 -19.49 0.62
N GLY A 28 0.96 -20.16 1.43
CA GLY A 28 1.05 -21.62 1.45
C GLY A 28 1.32 -22.24 0.07
N PRO A 29 0.99 -23.53 -0.13
CA PRO A 29 1.33 -24.26 -1.35
C PRO A 29 0.44 -23.97 -2.57
N GLY A 30 -0.18 -22.79 -2.69
CA GLY A 30 -0.91 -22.49 -3.94
C GLY A 30 -1.82 -21.28 -3.99
N GLN A 31 -2.05 -20.54 -2.91
CA GLN A 31 -2.88 -19.34 -3.00
C GLN A 31 -2.03 -18.15 -3.44
N ARG A 32 -2.12 -17.80 -4.73
CA ARG A 32 -1.40 -16.66 -5.32
C ARG A 32 -2.34 -15.52 -5.65
N GLY A 33 -1.82 -14.31 -5.68
CA GLY A 33 -2.57 -13.16 -6.13
C GLY A 33 -1.74 -11.90 -6.24
N THR A 34 -2.36 -10.88 -6.79
CA THR A 34 -1.80 -9.55 -6.91
C THR A 34 -2.75 -8.51 -6.32
N LEU A 35 -2.18 -7.42 -5.84
CA LEU A 35 -2.87 -6.27 -5.26
C LEU A 35 -2.24 -5.01 -5.82
N VAL A 36 -3.05 -3.97 -6.04
CA VAL A 36 -2.58 -2.64 -6.45
C VAL A 36 -3.28 -1.59 -5.60
N ALA A 37 -2.56 -0.57 -5.16
CA ALA A 37 -3.08 0.51 -4.35
C ALA A 37 -2.55 1.86 -4.82
N GLU A 38 -3.40 2.87 -4.71
CA GLU A 38 -3.06 4.27 -4.92
C GLU A 38 -3.12 5.00 -3.57
N SER A 39 -2.12 5.85 -3.31
CA SER A 39 -2.06 6.76 -2.18
C SER A 39 -3.13 7.85 -2.32
N SER A 40 -4.31 7.60 -1.76
CA SER A 40 -5.52 8.42 -1.96
C SER A 40 -6.62 8.04 -0.99
N LEU A 41 -7.32 9.02 -0.41
CA LEU A 41 -8.53 8.76 0.39
C LEU A 41 -9.73 8.33 -0.46
N ARG A 42 -9.69 8.55 -1.78
CA ARG A 42 -10.69 8.05 -2.72
C ARG A 42 -10.42 6.59 -3.04
N ASP A 43 -11.46 5.78 -3.04
CA ASP A 43 -11.42 4.42 -3.55
C ASP A 43 -11.51 4.42 -5.08
N LEU A 44 -10.46 3.90 -5.72
CA LEU A 44 -10.41 3.72 -7.16
C LEU A 44 -10.80 2.27 -7.51
N PRO A 45 -11.81 2.04 -8.37
CA PRO A 45 -12.20 0.68 -8.75
C PRO A 45 -11.02 -0.14 -9.27
N GLY A 46 -10.92 -1.39 -8.82
CA GLY A 46 -9.79 -2.28 -9.17
C GLY A 46 -8.54 -2.10 -8.30
N THR A 47 -8.54 -1.17 -7.35
CA THR A 47 -7.47 -1.01 -6.36
C THR A 47 -7.93 -1.44 -4.97
N VAL A 48 -6.96 -1.68 -4.07
CA VAL A 48 -7.23 -1.90 -2.65
C VAL A 48 -7.77 -0.59 -2.05
N PRO A 49 -8.96 -0.61 -1.41
CA PRO A 49 -9.54 0.57 -0.80
C PRO A 49 -8.81 0.94 0.50
N THR A 50 -9.11 2.12 1.02
CA THR A 50 -8.66 2.50 2.37
C THR A 50 -9.34 1.61 3.42
N PRO A 51 -8.62 0.89 4.29
CA PRO A 51 -9.26 0.05 5.29
C PRO A 51 -9.99 0.91 6.32
N ALA A 52 -11.24 0.53 6.62
CA ALA A 52 -12.02 1.13 7.71
C ALA A 52 -11.26 0.99 9.04
N PRO A 53 -11.38 1.95 9.99
CA PRO A 53 -10.62 1.94 11.24
C PRO A 53 -10.72 0.62 12.02
N GLU A 54 -11.90 0.03 12.12
CA GLU A 54 -12.19 -1.24 12.79
C GLU A 54 -11.65 -2.47 12.03
N ALA A 55 -11.41 -2.34 10.73
CA ALA A 55 -10.89 -3.40 9.88
C ALA A 55 -9.35 -3.42 9.82
N ARG A 56 -8.68 -2.43 10.38
CA ARG A 56 -7.22 -2.32 10.37
C ARG A 56 -6.54 -3.39 11.23
N TYR A 57 -5.44 -3.90 10.73
CA TYR A 57 -4.48 -4.73 11.46
C TYR A 57 -3.35 -3.90 12.03
N PHE A 58 -2.98 -2.84 11.30
CA PHE A 58 -1.84 -2.01 11.62
C PHE A 58 -2.26 -0.55 11.69
N PHE A 59 -1.61 0.17 12.58
CA PHE A 59 -1.79 1.60 12.75
C PHE A 59 -0.43 2.26 12.68
N PRO A 60 -0.22 3.25 11.80
CA PRO A 60 1.06 3.95 11.76
C PRO A 60 1.28 4.61 13.12
N ILE A 61 2.49 4.48 13.68
CA ILE A 61 2.81 5.17 14.93
C ILE A 61 2.79 6.66 14.61
N ARG A 62 1.75 7.34 15.09
CA ARG A 62 1.70 8.79 15.02
C ARG A 62 2.80 9.29 15.94
N LEU A 63 3.86 9.86 15.39
CA LEU A 63 4.62 10.85 16.14
C LEU A 63 3.61 11.93 16.50
N ALA A 64 3.26 11.99 17.78
CA ALA A 64 2.46 13.08 18.33
C ALA A 64 3.06 14.40 17.81
N HIS A 65 2.20 15.38 17.52
CA HIS A 65 2.53 16.70 16.99
C HIS A 65 2.58 16.84 15.46
N THR A 66 1.44 16.75 14.78
CA THR A 66 0.95 17.89 13.97
C THR A 66 -0.50 17.70 13.53
N VAL A 67 -1.37 18.62 13.95
CA VAL A 67 -2.67 18.83 13.31
C VAL A 67 -2.37 19.36 11.90
N GLY A 68 -2.67 18.58 10.86
CA GLY A 68 -2.45 18.95 9.45
C GLY A 68 -1.48 18.07 8.66
N THR A 69 -0.87 17.04 9.25
CA THR A 69 -0.08 16.05 8.49
C THR A 69 -0.98 15.14 7.67
N ALA A 70 -0.58 14.90 6.42
CA ALA A 70 -1.24 13.98 5.50
C ALA A 70 -1.62 12.67 6.21
N LEU A 71 -2.86 12.24 6.02
CA LEU A 71 -3.35 10.98 6.54
C LEU A 71 -2.60 9.83 5.86
N HIS A 72 -1.48 9.40 6.45
CA HIS A 72 -0.74 8.19 6.05
C HIS A 72 -1.61 6.92 6.05
N GLU A 73 -2.78 7.00 6.69
CA GLU A 73 -3.86 6.01 6.61
C GLU A 73 -4.35 5.75 5.17
N ALA A 74 -4.03 6.62 4.22
CA ALA A 74 -4.38 6.45 2.81
C ALA A 74 -3.21 6.08 1.91
N ASP A 75 -2.00 5.87 2.48
CA ASP A 75 -0.81 5.51 1.72
C ASP A 75 -1.00 4.13 1.07
N ALA A 76 -0.40 3.94 -0.11
CA ALA A 76 -0.59 2.72 -0.88
C ALA A 76 -0.08 1.49 -0.10
N GLU A 77 1.06 1.63 0.58
CA GLU A 77 1.66 0.60 1.42
C GLU A 77 0.78 0.25 2.63
N ASP A 78 0.12 1.23 3.26
CA ASP A 78 -0.83 0.98 4.35
C ASP A 78 -1.99 0.11 3.89
N LYS A 79 -2.59 0.45 2.75
CA LYS A 79 -3.69 -0.32 2.15
C LYS A 79 -3.26 -1.75 1.83
N LEU A 80 -2.13 -1.91 1.15
CA LEU A 80 -1.63 -3.23 0.76
C LEU A 80 -1.32 -4.12 1.96
N LEU A 81 -0.62 -3.60 2.98
CA LEU A 81 -0.24 -4.38 4.15
C LEU A 81 -1.47 -4.81 4.97
N ASN A 82 -2.46 -3.92 5.15
CA ASN A 82 -3.70 -4.27 5.84
C ASN A 82 -4.52 -5.31 5.06
N GLU A 83 -4.61 -5.18 3.73
CA GLU A 83 -5.34 -6.15 2.89
C GLU A 83 -4.65 -7.52 2.89
N LEU A 84 -3.32 -7.56 2.83
CA LEU A 84 -2.55 -8.81 2.98
C LEU A 84 -2.80 -9.45 4.35
N ALA A 85 -2.75 -8.67 5.43
CA ALA A 85 -3.03 -9.18 6.77
C ALA A 85 -4.46 -9.74 6.90
N ARG A 86 -5.44 -9.05 6.31
CA ARG A 86 -6.83 -9.53 6.24
C ARG A 86 -6.95 -10.86 5.48
N ARG A 87 -6.20 -11.04 4.39
CA ARG A 87 -6.17 -12.30 3.62
C ARG A 87 -5.48 -13.42 4.37
N PHE A 88 -4.38 -13.12 5.05
CA PHE A 88 -3.54 -14.12 5.71
C PHE A 88 -4.07 -14.53 7.08
N ASN A 89 -4.82 -13.67 7.74
CA ASN A 89 -5.42 -13.94 9.04
C ASN A 89 -6.86 -13.42 9.14
N PRO A 90 -7.80 -13.89 8.31
CA PRO A 90 -9.16 -13.34 8.26
C PRO A 90 -9.92 -13.43 9.59
N ARG A 91 -9.49 -14.32 10.49
CA ARG A 91 -10.10 -14.54 11.81
C ARG A 91 -9.40 -13.82 12.96
N ARG A 92 -8.33 -13.06 12.69
CA ARG A 92 -7.52 -12.37 13.72
C ARG A 92 -7.00 -13.31 14.83
N GLU A 93 -6.67 -14.54 14.47
CA GLU A 93 -6.14 -15.57 15.38
C GLU A 93 -4.60 -15.48 15.48
N PRO A 94 -3.95 -16.14 16.47
CA PRO A 94 -2.49 -16.23 16.52
C PRO A 94 -1.89 -16.87 15.26
N VAL A 95 -0.87 -16.22 14.68
CA VAL A 95 -0.41 -16.42 13.28
C VAL A 95 0.89 -17.20 13.11
N CYS A 96 1.28 -18.02 14.10
CA CYS A 96 2.55 -18.76 14.07
C CYS A 96 2.66 -19.82 12.94
N SER A 97 1.57 -20.16 12.25
CA SER A 97 1.55 -21.15 11.16
C SER A 97 1.50 -20.55 9.75
N VAL A 98 1.29 -19.23 9.63
CA VAL A 98 1.12 -18.56 8.34
C VAL A 98 2.46 -18.46 7.63
N LYS A 99 2.61 -19.15 6.50
CA LYS A 99 3.78 -19.10 5.62
C LYS A 99 3.40 -18.47 4.29
N ALA A 100 4.07 -17.39 3.91
CA ALA A 100 3.85 -16.75 2.62
C ALA A 100 5.13 -16.10 2.10
N ARG A 101 5.15 -15.81 0.80
CA ARG A 101 6.12 -14.91 0.18
C ARG A 101 5.37 -13.70 -0.36
N VAL A 102 5.88 -12.51 -0.10
CA VAL A 102 5.30 -11.24 -0.56
C VAL A 102 6.40 -10.38 -1.17
N HIS A 103 6.16 -9.92 -2.39
CA HIS A 103 6.96 -8.87 -3.03
C HIS A 103 6.10 -7.61 -3.13
N LEU A 104 6.46 -6.58 -2.38
CA LEU A 104 5.83 -5.27 -2.42
C LEU A 104 6.73 -4.33 -3.22
N TYR A 105 6.15 -3.69 -4.23
CA TYR A 105 6.79 -2.71 -5.09
C TYR A 105 6.09 -1.38 -4.90
N SER A 106 6.82 -0.34 -4.51
CA SER A 106 6.29 1.02 -4.38
C SER A 106 6.98 1.93 -5.39
N GLU A 107 6.26 2.87 -6.00
CA GLU A 107 6.87 3.86 -6.89
C GLU A 107 7.87 4.77 -6.17
N ARG A 108 7.71 4.91 -4.85
CA ARG A 108 8.54 5.77 -4.00
C ARG A 108 9.01 5.00 -2.78
N GLN A 109 10.14 5.43 -2.22
CA GLN A 109 10.56 4.93 -0.92
C GLN A 109 9.42 5.04 0.12
N PRO A 110 9.07 3.96 0.85
CA PRO A 110 8.11 4.01 1.94
C PRO A 110 8.50 5.08 2.96
N CYS A 111 7.56 5.92 3.34
CA CYS A 111 7.79 6.93 4.38
C CYS A 111 7.99 6.27 5.76
N SER A 112 8.45 7.03 6.75
CA SER A 112 8.66 6.51 8.12
C SER A 112 7.40 5.85 8.70
N ALA A 113 6.23 6.41 8.46
CA ALA A 113 4.97 5.82 8.90
C ALA A 113 4.70 4.45 8.23
N CYS A 114 5.02 4.30 6.94
CA CYS A 114 4.90 3.02 6.23
C CYS A 114 5.97 2.00 6.64
N GLU A 115 7.18 2.44 6.98
CA GLU A 115 8.21 1.56 7.56
C GLU A 115 7.74 0.96 8.89
N ASP A 116 7.02 1.71 9.70
CA ASP A 116 6.42 1.22 10.95
C ASP A 116 5.39 0.12 10.68
N LEU A 117 4.56 0.29 9.64
CA LEU A 117 3.59 -0.73 9.21
C LEU A 117 4.29 -1.99 8.70
N ILE A 118 5.38 -1.84 7.93
CA ILE A 118 6.21 -2.95 7.49
C ILE A 118 6.77 -3.73 8.69
N ARG A 119 7.23 -3.02 9.73
CA ARG A 119 7.72 -3.65 10.96
C ARG A 119 6.61 -4.37 11.72
N GLN A 120 5.42 -3.78 11.82
CA GLN A 120 4.25 -4.42 12.44
C GLN A 120 3.83 -5.69 11.68
N PHE A 121 3.81 -5.62 10.35
CA PHE A 121 3.50 -6.77 9.49
C PHE A 121 4.49 -7.91 9.71
N ARG A 122 5.80 -7.63 9.67
CA ARG A 122 6.86 -8.63 9.91
C ARG A 122 6.77 -9.25 11.29
N ARG A 123 6.42 -8.47 12.31
CA ARG A 123 6.23 -8.97 13.68
C ARG A 123 5.00 -9.87 13.80
N MET A 124 3.90 -9.47 13.15
CA MET A 124 2.67 -10.26 13.15
C MET A 124 2.87 -11.57 12.39
N PHE A 125 3.53 -11.55 11.24
CA PHE A 125 3.71 -12.71 10.37
C PHE A 125 5.19 -13.13 10.27
N PRO A 126 5.76 -13.76 11.32
CA PRO A 126 7.20 -14.05 11.38
C PRO A 126 7.70 -15.08 10.36
N HIS A 127 6.80 -15.86 9.76
CA HIS A 127 7.12 -16.83 8.70
C HIS A 127 6.67 -16.37 7.31
N VAL A 128 6.35 -15.07 7.16
CA VAL A 128 6.11 -14.45 5.86
C VAL A 128 7.37 -13.70 5.41
N GLU A 129 7.89 -14.09 4.25
CA GLU A 129 9.01 -13.43 3.61
C GLU A 129 8.50 -12.18 2.87
N LEU A 130 8.63 -11.00 3.50
CA LEU A 130 8.26 -9.71 2.91
C LEU A 130 9.48 -8.98 2.34
N THR A 131 9.56 -8.95 1.01
CA THR A 131 10.52 -8.14 0.24
C THR A 131 9.86 -6.83 -0.19
N VAL A 132 10.50 -5.70 0.09
CA VAL A 132 10.00 -4.37 -0.27
C VAL A 132 11.00 -3.71 -1.21
N ASN A 133 10.56 -3.39 -2.42
CA ASN A 133 11.33 -2.72 -3.46
C ASN A 133 10.69 -1.35 -3.75
N TYR A 134 11.52 -0.34 -3.98
CA TYR A 134 11.11 1.01 -4.32
C TYR A 134 12.16 1.67 -5.22
N ASP A 135 11.84 2.85 -5.75
CA ASP A 135 12.69 3.61 -6.66
C ASP A 135 13.02 2.85 -7.95
N PHE A 136 12.01 2.70 -8.82
CA PHE A 136 12.30 2.49 -10.23
C PHE A 136 12.90 3.79 -10.79
N GLU A 137 14.22 3.94 -10.73
CA GLU A 137 14.89 4.79 -11.71
C GLU A 137 14.65 4.15 -13.08
N PRO A 138 13.88 4.80 -13.99
CA PRO A 138 13.79 4.25 -15.31
C PRO A 138 15.16 4.41 -15.97
N VAL A 139 15.77 3.28 -16.31
CA VAL A 139 16.94 3.27 -17.19
C VAL A 139 16.42 3.60 -18.59
N PHE A 140 16.36 4.89 -18.93
CA PHE A 140 16.10 5.39 -20.28
C PHE A 140 17.38 5.96 -20.89
#